data_AF-A0A5J6P5R9-F1
#
_entry.id   AF-A0A5J6P5R9-F1
#
_cell.length_a   1.000
_cell.length_b   1.000
_cell.length_c   1.000
_cell.angle_alpha   90.00
_cell.angle_beta   90.00
_cell.angle_gamma   90.00
#
_symmetry.space_group_name_H-M   'P 1'
#
loop_
_entity.id
_entity.type
_entity.pdbx_description
1 polymer ?
#
loop_
_entity_poly.entity_id
_entity_poly.type
_entity_poly.pdbx_seq_one_letter_code
_entity_poly.pdbx_strand_id
1 'polypeptide(L)'
;MAADVLLSPIKPQILDSREFIHGTIELVNKFKPKPGFHSITGRPMPPVKVLINLWDRTTTATEVSNHLRCTFDKETDGHVTVLNTVIPTLKAYSEAAGLGIPAHRHEPSREGPTRSALDTLLELVYELEPKLYGIKPEWNA
;
A
#
# COMPACT_ATOMS: atom_id res chain seq x y z
N MET A 1 -16.53 -12.48 3.20
CA MET A 1 -15.22 -11.91 3.61
C MET A 1 -15.48 -10.86 4.68
N ALA A 2 -14.66 -10.79 5.72
CA ALA A 2 -14.82 -9.84 6.83
C ALA A 2 -14.05 -8.52 6.62
N ALA A 3 -13.11 -8.47 5.68
CA ALA A 3 -12.35 -7.26 5.35
C ALA A 3 -13.07 -6.43 4.28
N ASP A 4 -13.06 -5.11 4.46
CA ASP A 4 -13.62 -4.14 3.52
C ASP A 4 -12.60 -3.64 2.49
N VAL A 5 -11.31 -3.83 2.76
CA VAL A 5 -10.18 -3.43 1.88
C VAL A 5 -9.07 -4.48 1.96
N LEU A 6 -8.41 -4.76 0.85
CA LEU A 6 -7.19 -5.56 0.81
C LEU A 6 -5.98 -4.65 0.57
N LEU A 7 -5.03 -4.62 1.51
CA LEU A 7 -3.77 -3.89 1.35
C LEU A 7 -2.65 -4.86 0.99
N SER A 8 -1.96 -4.61 -0.11
CA SER A 8 -0.94 -5.51 -0.66
C SER A 8 0.40 -4.78 -0.82
N PRO A 9 1.35 -4.97 0.12
CA PRO A 9 2.67 -4.35 0.03
C PRO A 9 3.54 -5.05 -1.01
N ILE A 10 4.21 -4.28 -1.86
CA ILE A 10 5.12 -4.78 -2.90
C ILE A 10 6.44 -4.03 -2.88
N LYS A 11 7.56 -4.74 -3.07
CA LYS A 11 8.85 -4.10 -3.35
C LYS A 11 8.90 -3.67 -4.82
N PRO A 12 9.44 -2.48 -5.14
CA PRO A 12 9.47 -1.98 -6.51
C PRO A 12 10.62 -2.62 -7.31
N GLN A 13 10.58 -3.93 -7.52
CA GLN A 13 11.50 -4.71 -8.35
C GLN A 13 10.76 -5.27 -9.57
N ILE A 14 11.43 -5.37 -10.72
CA ILE A 14 10.80 -5.73 -12.00
C ILE A 14 10.18 -7.13 -11.97
N LEU A 15 10.90 -8.13 -11.45
CA LEU A 15 10.42 -9.52 -11.39
C LEU A 15 9.22 -9.63 -10.44
N ASP A 16 9.37 -9.14 -9.21
CA ASP A 16 8.31 -9.07 -8.20
C ASP A 16 7.05 -8.39 -8.76
N SER A 17 7.21 -7.32 -9.54
CA SER A 17 6.09 -6.56 -10.11
C SER A 17 5.28 -7.32 -11.14
N ARG A 18 5.94 -8.11 -12.00
CA ARG A 18 5.24 -8.90 -13.02
C ARG A 18 4.44 -10.03 -12.39
N GLU A 19 5.06 -10.76 -11.47
CA GLU A 19 4.38 -11.82 -10.71
C GLU A 19 3.22 -11.25 -9.89
N PHE A 20 3.44 -10.09 -9.28
CA PHE A 20 2.43 -9.39 -8.52
C PHE A 20 1.23 -8.95 -9.36
N ILE A 21 1.47 -8.33 -10.52
CA ILE A 21 0.42 -7.93 -11.46
C ILE A 21 -0.40 -9.15 -11.86
N HIS A 22 0.27 -10.21 -12.29
CA HIS A 22 -0.39 -11.42 -12.74
C HIS A 22 -1.22 -12.05 -11.63
N GLY A 23 -0.63 -12.33 -10.46
CA GLY A 23 -1.33 -12.93 -9.34
C GLY A 23 -2.47 -12.07 -8.79
N THR A 24 -2.34 -10.74 -8.82
CA THR A 24 -3.40 -9.82 -8.39
C THR A 24 -4.58 -9.81 -9.37
N ILE A 25 -4.32 -9.81 -10.68
CA ILE A 25 -5.37 -9.92 -11.71
C ILE A 25 -6.10 -11.26 -11.59
N GLU A 26 -5.37 -12.36 -11.42
CA GLU A 26 -5.97 -13.68 -11.19
C GLU A 26 -6.84 -13.71 -9.94
N LEU A 27 -6.36 -13.12 -8.84
CA LEU A 27 -7.13 -13.00 -7.60
C LEU A 27 -8.42 -12.20 -7.84
N VAL A 28 -8.33 -11.03 -8.47
CA VAL A 28 -9.50 -10.21 -8.81
C VAL A 28 -10.51 -11.01 -9.64
N ASN A 29 -10.03 -11.71 -10.68
CA ASN A 29 -10.89 -12.50 -11.55
C ASN A 29 -11.53 -13.70 -10.83
N LYS A 30 -10.85 -14.31 -9.85
CA LYS A 30 -11.40 -15.42 -9.04
C LYS A 30 -12.53 -14.97 -8.13
N PHE A 31 -12.49 -13.75 -7.63
CA PHE A 31 -13.52 -13.20 -6.73
C PHE A 31 -14.64 -12.45 -7.48
N LYS A 32 -14.47 -12.18 -8.78
CA LYS A 32 -15.57 -11.69 -9.61
C LYS A 32 -16.67 -12.76 -9.72
N PRO A 33 -17.92 -12.42 -9.36
CA PRO A 33 -19.04 -13.32 -9.62
C PRO A 33 -19.14 -13.63 -11.11
N LYS A 34 -19.54 -14.86 -11.46
CA LYS A 34 -19.83 -15.20 -12.86
C LYS A 34 -20.88 -14.22 -13.41
N PRO A 35 -20.81 -13.81 -14.69
CA PRO A 35 -21.83 -12.96 -15.29
C PRO A 35 -23.24 -13.51 -15.03
N GLY A 36 -24.14 -12.68 -14.50
CA GLY A 36 -25.50 -13.07 -14.13
C GLY A 36 -25.69 -13.67 -12.72
N PHE A 37 -24.61 -13.84 -11.95
CA PHE A 37 -24.66 -14.32 -10.57
C PHE A 37 -24.18 -13.26 -9.59
N HIS A 38 -24.82 -13.18 -8.42
CA HIS A 38 -24.36 -12.31 -7.33
C HIS A 38 -23.25 -13.00 -6.55
N SER A 39 -22.43 -12.20 -5.84
CA SER A 39 -21.47 -12.72 -4.86
C SER A 39 -22.20 -13.63 -3.86
N ILE A 40 -21.62 -14.79 -3.55
CA ILE A 40 -22.17 -15.75 -2.57
C ILE A 40 -22.40 -15.09 -1.19
N THR A 41 -21.62 -14.05 -0.89
CA THR A 41 -21.72 -13.30 0.37
C THR A 41 -22.64 -12.07 0.30
N GLY A 42 -23.20 -11.76 -0.87
CA GLY A 42 -23.97 -10.54 -1.13
C GLY A 42 -23.14 -9.25 -1.11
N ARG A 43 -21.84 -9.32 -0.78
CA ARG A 43 -20.94 -8.18 -0.73
C ARG A 43 -20.12 -8.05 -2.02
N PRO A 44 -19.86 -6.82 -2.49
CA PRO A 44 -18.94 -6.60 -3.60
C PRO A 44 -17.52 -7.06 -3.21
N MET A 45 -16.69 -7.33 -4.21
CA MET A 45 -15.28 -7.61 -3.98
C MET A 45 -14.62 -6.41 -3.30
N PRO A 46 -13.87 -6.58 -2.20
CA PRO A 46 -13.15 -5.48 -1.58
C PRO A 46 -12.10 -4.92 -2.56
N PRO A 47 -11.93 -3.60 -2.65
CA PRO A 47 -10.89 -3.01 -3.47
C PRO A 47 -9.50 -3.46 -2.97
N VAL A 48 -8.59 -3.66 -3.91
CA VAL A 48 -7.19 -3.97 -3.64
C VAL A 48 -6.37 -2.70 -3.72
N LYS A 49 -5.71 -2.34 -2.63
CA LYS A 49 -4.80 -1.20 -2.55
C LYS A 49 -3.37 -1.71 -2.54
N VAL A 50 -2.56 -1.32 -3.52
CA VAL A 50 -1.16 -1.73 -3.66
C VAL A 50 -0.28 -0.67 -3.00
N LEU A 51 0.54 -1.07 -2.04
CA LEU A 51 1.46 -0.20 -1.33
C LEU A 51 2.90 -0.45 -1.79
N ILE A 52 3.55 0.56 -2.35
CA ILE A 52 4.98 0.45 -2.68
C ILE A 52 5.77 0.50 -1.36
N ASN A 53 6.48 -0.59 -1.06
CA ASN A 53 7.24 -0.78 0.17
C ASN A 53 8.73 -0.91 -0.13
N LEU A 54 9.57 -0.44 0.79
CA LEU A 54 11.03 -0.42 0.64
C LEU A 54 11.50 0.34 -0.62
N TRP A 55 10.88 1.49 -0.88
CA TRP A 55 11.28 2.35 -1.98
C TRP A 55 12.64 3.00 -1.67
N ASP A 56 13.64 2.73 -2.49
CA ASP A 56 15.05 3.13 -2.30
C ASP A 56 15.46 4.36 -3.11
N ARG A 57 14.48 5.11 -3.63
CA ARG A 57 14.65 6.33 -4.44
C ARG A 57 15.40 6.13 -5.75
N THR A 58 15.60 4.90 -6.21
CA THR A 58 16.25 4.63 -7.49
C THR A 58 15.33 4.95 -8.66
N THR A 59 15.93 5.22 -9.82
CA THR A 59 15.20 5.35 -11.08
C THR A 59 14.37 4.10 -11.36
N THR A 60 14.95 2.92 -11.14
CA THR A 60 14.27 1.62 -11.27
C THR A 60 13.01 1.55 -10.41
N ALA A 61 13.10 1.93 -9.13
CA ALA A 61 11.94 1.89 -8.24
C ALA A 61 10.82 2.85 -8.68
N THR A 62 11.19 3.98 -9.28
CA THR A 62 10.26 4.96 -9.85
C THR A 62 9.58 4.42 -11.11
N GLU A 63 10.36 3.86 -12.04
CA GLU A 63 9.86 3.25 -13.28
C GLU A 63 8.90 2.09 -12.99
N VAL A 64 9.27 1.21 -12.06
CA VAL A 64 8.43 0.09 -11.63
C VAL A 64 7.12 0.57 -11.02
N SER A 65 7.16 1.59 -10.15
CA SER A 65 5.95 2.15 -9.53
C SER A 65 5.00 2.75 -10.57
N ASN A 66 5.54 3.47 -11.56
CA ASN A 66 4.76 4.05 -12.66
C ASN A 66 4.18 2.96 -13.57
N HIS A 67 4.97 1.91 -13.85
CA HIS A 67 4.51 0.77 -14.63
C HIS A 67 3.35 0.04 -13.94
N LEU A 68 3.43 -0.18 -12.62
CA LEU A 68 2.36 -0.78 -11.83
C LEU A 68 1.07 0.04 -11.91
N ARG A 69 1.15 1.36 -11.72
CA ARG A 69 0.00 2.28 -11.84
C ARG A 69 -0.67 2.15 -13.21
N CYS A 70 0.11 2.37 -14.28
CA CYS A 70 -0.39 2.31 -15.65
C CYS A 70 -1.00 0.96 -16.03
N THR A 71 -0.49 -0.15 -15.47
CA THR A 71 -0.98 -1.48 -15.80
C THR A 71 -2.27 -1.80 -15.04
N PHE A 72 -2.33 -1.55 -13.74
CA PHE A 72 -3.55 -1.82 -12.97
C PHE A 72 -4.72 -0.93 -13.38
N ASP A 73 -4.46 0.33 -13.72
CA ASP A 73 -5.49 1.25 -14.22
C ASP A 73 -6.13 0.72 -15.52
N LYS A 74 -5.36 0.01 -16.37
CA LYS A 74 -5.85 -0.58 -17.62
C LYS A 74 -6.54 -1.92 -17.43
N GLU A 75 -5.97 -2.79 -16.60
CA GLU A 75 -6.35 -4.22 -16.56
C GLU A 75 -7.46 -4.53 -15.55
N THR A 76 -7.70 -3.66 -14.56
CA THR A 76 -8.54 -4.01 -13.40
C THR A 76 -9.80 -3.17 -13.22
N ASP A 77 -10.07 -2.24 -14.12
CA ASP A 77 -11.28 -1.37 -14.09
C ASP A 77 -11.47 -0.69 -12.71
N GLY A 78 -10.36 -0.23 -12.12
CA GLY A 78 -10.35 0.44 -10.80
C GLY A 78 -10.50 -0.48 -9.58
N HIS A 79 -10.61 -1.80 -9.74
CA HIS A 79 -10.62 -2.73 -8.60
C HIS A 79 -9.28 -2.80 -7.87
N VAL A 80 -8.18 -2.50 -8.57
CA VAL A 80 -6.84 -2.41 -7.99
C VAL A 80 -6.35 -0.98 -8.13
N THR A 81 -5.91 -0.38 -7.03
CA THR A 81 -5.36 0.98 -7.01
C THR A 81 -3.99 0.96 -6.36
N VAL A 82 -2.99 1.53 -7.02
CA VAL A 82 -1.67 1.75 -6.41
C VAL A 82 -1.70 3.05 -5.61
N LEU A 83 -1.36 2.98 -4.33
CA LEU A 83 -1.33 4.13 -3.43
C LEU A 83 -0.22 5.10 -3.81
N ASN A 84 -0.49 6.40 -3.72
CA ASN A 84 0.49 7.49 -3.91
C ASN A 84 1.55 7.46 -2.82
N THR A 85 1.16 7.10 -1.59
CA THR A 85 2.08 6.93 -0.48
C THR A 85 3.01 5.75 -0.76
N VAL A 86 4.31 5.98 -0.56
CA VAL A 86 5.35 4.95 -0.63
C VAL A 86 6.03 4.84 0.73
N ILE A 87 6.33 3.63 1.17
CA ILE A 87 7.15 3.40 2.35
C ILE A 87 8.62 3.38 1.90
N PRO A 88 9.44 4.37 2.28
CA PRO A 88 10.84 4.41 1.89
C PRO A 88 11.66 3.37 2.66
N THR A 89 12.79 2.97 2.11
CA THR A 89 13.77 2.17 2.86
C THR A 89 14.49 3.06 3.87
N LEU A 90 14.20 2.87 5.17
CA LEU A 90 14.80 3.62 6.28
C LEU A 90 15.34 2.68 7.36
N LYS A 91 16.47 3.06 7.97
CA LYS A 91 17.03 2.35 9.15
C LYS A 91 16.06 2.32 10.32
N ALA A 92 15.27 3.37 10.51
CA ALA A 92 14.30 3.50 11.58
C ALA A 92 13.28 2.35 11.62
N TYR A 93 12.89 1.77 10.48
CA TYR A 93 12.00 0.60 10.47
C TYR A 93 12.68 -0.64 11.07
N SER A 94 13.94 -0.89 10.73
CA SER A 94 14.71 -2.02 11.27
C SER A 94 15.08 -1.81 12.74
N GLU A 95 15.44 -0.60 13.14
CA GLU A 95 15.73 -0.24 14.53
C GLU A 95 14.50 -0.39 15.42
N ALA A 96 13.36 0.18 15.00
CA ALA A 96 12.09 0.06 15.71
C ALA A 96 11.65 -1.40 15.86
N ALA A 97 11.82 -2.21 14.80
CA ALA A 97 11.56 -3.65 14.85
C ALA A 97 12.46 -4.37 15.86
N GLY A 98 13.76 -4.04 15.91
CA GLY A 98 14.69 -4.59 16.88
C GLY A 98 14.36 -4.22 18.33
N LEU A 99 13.78 -3.05 18.55
CA LEU A 99 13.30 -2.58 19.85
C LEU A 99 11.88 -3.05 20.21
N GLY A 100 11.15 -3.65 19.26
CA GLY A 100 9.76 -4.07 19.44
C GLY A 100 8.78 -2.91 19.59
N ILE A 101 9.10 -1.73 19.06
CA ILE A 101 8.26 -0.52 19.14
C ILE A 101 7.72 -0.11 17.76
N PRO A 102 6.55 0.55 17.67
CA PRO A 102 6.03 1.04 16.40
C PRO A 102 6.95 2.09 15.78
N ALA A 103 7.26 1.96 14.48
CA ALA A 103 8.18 2.86 13.78
C ALA A 103 7.75 4.34 13.82
N HIS A 104 6.45 4.64 13.75
CA HIS A 104 5.94 6.03 13.89
C HIS A 104 6.15 6.63 15.29
N ARG A 105 6.40 5.80 16.32
CA ARG A 105 6.77 6.26 17.66
C ARG A 105 8.28 6.33 17.84
N HIS A 106 9.03 5.42 17.19
CA HIS A 106 10.50 5.43 17.17
C HIS A 106 11.05 6.65 16.43
N GLU A 107 10.44 7.02 15.30
CA GLU A 107 10.85 8.15 14.48
C GLU A 107 9.67 9.10 14.22
N PRO A 108 9.35 9.99 15.19
CA PRO A 108 8.31 11.01 15.03
C PRO A 108 8.73 12.16 14.11
N SER A 109 10.04 12.38 13.95
CA SER A 109 10.60 13.43 13.10
C SER A 109 11.97 12.98 12.57
N ARG A 110 12.38 13.54 11.43
CA ARG A 110 13.65 13.25 10.77
C ARG A 110 14.18 14.50 10.08
N GLU A 111 15.50 14.61 10.02
CA GLU A 111 16.16 15.64 9.21
C GLU A 111 16.38 15.18 7.76
N GLY A 112 16.32 16.13 6.83
CA GLY A 112 16.59 15.90 5.41
C GLY A 112 15.34 15.69 4.55
N PRO A 113 15.52 15.30 3.28
CA PRO A 113 14.45 15.31 2.28
C PRO A 113 13.52 14.10 2.33
N THR A 114 13.83 13.07 3.13
CA THR A 114 12.97 11.89 3.28
C THR A 114 12.07 12.09 4.50
N ARG A 115 10.77 11.86 4.34
CA ARG A 115 9.79 11.92 5.43
C ARG A 115 10.17 10.99 6.58
N SER A 116 9.77 11.37 7.79
CA SER A 116 9.88 10.50 8.96
C SER A 116 8.96 9.28 8.84
N ALA A 117 9.17 8.26 9.67
CA ALA A 117 8.26 7.13 9.75
C ALA A 117 6.84 7.56 10.18
N LEU A 118 6.71 8.54 11.09
CA LEU A 118 5.41 9.10 11.47
C LEU A 118 4.72 9.78 10.29
N ASP A 119 5.40 10.70 9.61
CA ASP A 119 4.80 11.44 8.48
C ASP A 119 4.39 10.50 7.35
N THR A 120 5.22 9.50 7.04
CA THR A 120 4.93 8.47 6.03
C THR A 120 3.69 7.67 6.39
N LEU A 121 3.57 7.22 7.65
CA LEU A 121 2.43 6.43 8.09
C LEU A 121 1.15 7.27 8.24
N LEU A 122 1.26 8.57 8.55
CA LEU A 122 0.13 9.50 8.50
C LEU A 122 -0.37 9.70 7.08
N GLU A 123 0.52 9.93 6.10
CA GLU A 123 0.13 10.01 4.69
C GLU A 123 -0.58 8.74 4.24
N LEU A 124 -0.07 7.57 4.62
CA LEU A 124 -0.70 6.29 4.31
C LEU A 124 -2.11 6.20 4.92
N VAL A 125 -2.25 6.55 6.20
CA VAL A 125 -3.56 6.52 6.88
C VAL A 125 -4.53 7.51 6.23
N TYR A 126 -4.08 8.71 5.89
CA TYR A 126 -4.92 9.72 5.23
C TYR A 126 -5.35 9.30 3.83
N GLU A 127 -4.49 8.60 3.10
CA GLU A 127 -4.86 8.07 1.79
C GLU A 127 -5.80 6.86 1.91
N LEU A 128 -5.61 6.00 2.91
CA LEU A 128 -6.47 4.85 3.15
C LEU A 128 -7.85 5.25 3.68
N GLU A 129 -7.88 6.21 4.60
CA GLU A 129 -9.03 6.67 5.36
C GLU A 129 -9.07 8.22 5.38
N PRO A 130 -9.53 8.87 4.30
CA PRO A 130 -9.53 10.34 4.19
C PRO A 130 -10.28 11.07 5.30
N LYS A 131 -11.24 10.40 5.95
CA LYS A 131 -11.98 10.92 7.12
C LYS A 131 -11.08 11.21 8.33
N LEU A 132 -9.88 10.65 8.37
CA LEU A 132 -8.89 10.89 9.42
C LEU A 132 -7.91 12.02 9.07
N TYR A 133 -8.04 12.65 7.90
CA TYR A 133 -7.13 13.70 7.45
C TYR A 133 -7.00 14.83 8.49
N GLY A 134 -5.76 15.18 8.83
CA GLY A 134 -5.44 16.22 9.81
C GLY A 134 -5.54 15.79 11.28
N ILE A 135 -6.04 14.58 11.56
CA ILE A 135 -6.07 14.03 12.92
C ILE A 135 -4.70 13.44 13.24
N LYS A 136 -3.98 14.08 14.17
CA LYS A 136 -2.72 13.56 14.69
C LYS A 136 -2.96 12.63 15.88
N PRO A 137 -2.20 11.54 16.01
CA PRO A 137 -2.34 10.64 17.14
C PRO A 137 -1.77 11.28 18.41
N GLU A 138 -2.49 11.11 19.51
CA GLU A 138 -2.03 11.44 20.86
C GLU A 138 -1.60 10.13 21.54
N TRP A 139 -0.29 9.99 21.76
CA TRP A 139 0.25 8.85 22.48
C TRP A 139 0.39 9.23 23.95
N ASN A 140 -0.35 8.56 24.83
CA ASN A 140 -0.01 8.61 26.25
C ASN A 140 1.36 7.95 26.42
N ALA A 141 2.29 8.67 27.04
CA ALA A 141 3.64 8.21 27.34
C ALA A 141 3.65 7.04 28.33
#